data_AF-Q64ML7-F1
#
_entry.id   AF-Q64ML7-F1
#
_cell.length_a   1.000
_cell.length_b   1.000
_cell.length_c   1.000
_cell.angle_alpha   90.00
_cell.angle_beta   90.00
_cell.angle_gamma   90.00
#
_symmetry.space_group_name_H-M   'P 1'
#
loop_
_entity.id
_entity.type
_entity.pdbx_description
1 polymer ?
#
loop_
_entity_poly.entity_id
_entity_poly.type
_entity_poly.pdbx_seq_one_letter_code
_entity_poly.pdbx_strand_id
1 'polypeptide(L)'
;MNRTFIMRECLGKALWLCFCLLITGCAEDDRMTPLSADSGDTADELIPIHISLTGDNDYHSSSFNDASTRSHSPLIAEWVGVKAFSPTRTGEQPDYDGPRIASMELTEDTLPRVSTRATVPAGVRFRLIAFWKSGNNYVFQSAADYTSNGTGTPVLKQGKLLTRSGTIRVVGYSFNTTADLGDMPPTYAYNSSTVSIPDMSKDFMTFDSGDITNVNSLSHNLPVSFNQKLCKLTITISPTGFPSNTITNCTGVYVKQGGNSTSWKIGPSTNVVAANTNNTTAFSPNTTLSTTIRMVPFAGARTITVHFNTLTVGGRIVNNNTEITSTQNVQLKEGKSYTLKIQFKKGPGINVLESDINLTGNGCTAQDKKDLAKLIWADGNLKSTGNSNYVWTTSTDRGYYYTWYSTYTGNTSQNNTDPCSKLNVSTYGTGWRTPSRNELTKLSRCTNKAKVNNGMWFMNSSKGLFLPLAGHTPSASGASTGGNAVVNGNRDGNYWCTEKYYRFLFGTNGHTVSDAASGAFGCSVRCVKGTKQ
;
A
#
# COMPACT_ATOMS: atom_id res chain seq x y z
N MET A 1 -10.77 -59.34 -69.97
CA MET A 1 -9.75 -58.42 -69.42
C MET A 1 -9.24 -59.04 -68.12
N ASN A 2 -8.09 -59.72 -68.18
CA ASN A 2 -6.79 -59.22 -67.65
C ASN A 2 -6.85 -58.87 -66.15
N ARG A 3 -6.25 -59.73 -65.30
CA ARG A 3 -4.96 -59.52 -64.57
C ARG A 3 -5.25 -59.14 -63.09
N THR A 4 -4.65 -59.66 -62.02
CA THR A 4 -3.57 -60.62 -61.72
C THR A 4 -3.51 -60.76 -60.17
N PHE A 5 -3.34 -61.98 -59.64
CA PHE A 5 -2.37 -62.44 -58.61
C PHE A 5 -2.16 -61.62 -57.29
N ILE A 6 -1.93 -62.16 -56.09
CA ILE A 6 -1.85 -63.51 -55.52
C ILE A 6 -1.97 -63.38 -53.97
N MET A 7 -2.50 -64.41 -53.34
CA MET A 7 -2.47 -64.71 -51.91
C MET A 7 -1.16 -65.45 -51.56
N ARG A 8 -0.25 -64.90 -50.72
CA ARG A 8 0.75 -65.67 -49.93
C ARG A 8 1.62 -64.77 -49.03
N GLU A 9 1.81 -65.24 -47.79
CA GLU A 9 2.89 -64.86 -46.82
C GLU A 9 2.75 -63.45 -46.20
N CYS A 10 2.57 -63.25 -44.88
CA CYS A 10 3.10 -63.99 -43.74
C CYS A 10 2.06 -64.08 -42.60
N LEU A 11 1.43 -65.26 -42.50
CA LEU A 11 1.13 -65.89 -41.20
C LEU A 11 2.49 -66.03 -40.47
N GLY A 12 2.84 -65.03 -39.66
CA GLY A 12 4.14 -65.02 -38.98
C GLY A 12 4.34 -63.97 -37.90
N LYS A 13 3.32 -63.17 -37.56
CA LYS A 13 3.43 -62.16 -36.48
C LYS A 13 2.19 -61.96 -35.61
N ALA A 14 1.18 -62.83 -35.72
CA ALA A 14 -0.03 -62.76 -34.89
C ALA A 14 -0.17 -63.93 -33.89
N LEU A 15 0.85 -64.79 -33.75
CA LEU A 15 0.85 -65.94 -32.84
C LEU A 15 1.92 -65.84 -31.74
N TRP A 16 2.36 -64.63 -31.40
CA TRP A 16 3.33 -64.36 -30.32
C TRP A 16 2.78 -63.40 -29.26
N LEU A 17 1.45 -63.33 -29.13
CA LEU A 17 0.78 -62.41 -28.20
C LEU A 17 -0.28 -63.05 -27.29
N CYS A 18 -0.44 -64.38 -27.27
CA CYS A 18 -1.49 -65.02 -26.46
C CYS A 18 -1.14 -66.40 -25.84
N PHE A 19 0.14 -66.79 -25.77
CA PHE A 19 0.51 -68.07 -25.12
C PHE A 19 1.83 -67.99 -24.34
N CYS A 20 1.88 -67.07 -23.37
CA CYS A 20 2.74 -67.16 -22.18
C CYS A 20 1.96 -66.53 -21.01
N LEU A 21 0.86 -67.18 -20.62
CA LEU A 21 0.29 -67.02 -19.29
C LEU A 21 1.18 -67.80 -18.31
N LEU A 22 1.45 -67.16 -17.17
CA LEU A 22 1.86 -67.74 -15.88
C LEU A 22 3.35 -68.07 -15.71
N ILE A 23 4.00 -67.35 -14.78
CA ILE A 23 4.87 -67.82 -13.67
C ILE A 23 5.74 -66.62 -13.20
N THR A 24 5.47 -66.17 -11.96
CA THR A 24 6.35 -65.52 -10.96
C THR A 24 7.11 -64.21 -11.25
N GLY A 25 7.07 -63.30 -10.26
CA GLY A 25 8.29 -62.65 -9.77
C GLY A 25 8.32 -61.13 -9.86
N CYS A 26 8.38 -60.48 -8.69
CA CYS A 26 8.78 -59.09 -8.52
C CYS A 26 10.08 -58.78 -9.27
N ALA A 27 10.18 -57.60 -9.88
CA ALA A 27 11.46 -57.01 -10.22
C ALA A 27 11.34 -55.48 -10.06
N GLU A 28 11.77 -54.99 -8.90
CA GLU A 28 12.26 -53.64 -8.73
C GLU A 28 13.51 -53.49 -9.62
N ASP A 29 13.58 -52.39 -10.37
CA ASP A 29 14.77 -52.00 -11.15
C ASP A 29 15.78 -51.35 -10.20
N ASP A 30 16.43 -52.19 -9.40
CA ASP A 30 17.63 -51.82 -8.64
C ASP A 30 18.86 -51.97 -9.53
N ARG A 31 19.30 -50.86 -10.11
CA ARG A 31 20.64 -50.76 -10.70
C ARG A 31 21.37 -49.54 -10.16
N MET A 32 21.82 -49.66 -8.92
CA MET A 32 22.99 -48.96 -8.43
C MET A 32 24.23 -49.84 -8.67
N THR A 33 25.28 -49.27 -9.24
CA THR A 33 26.59 -49.92 -9.42
C THR A 33 27.15 -50.40 -8.07
N PRO A 34 27.60 -51.67 -7.94
CA PRO A 34 28.12 -52.16 -6.66
C PRO A 34 29.50 -51.54 -6.38
N LEU A 35 29.62 -50.87 -5.24
CA LEU A 35 30.91 -50.54 -4.64
C LEU A 35 31.39 -51.72 -3.79
N SER A 36 32.71 -51.90 -3.81
CA SER A 36 33.51 -52.99 -3.25
C SER A 36 33.09 -53.46 -1.86
N ALA A 37 32.98 -54.78 -1.68
CA ALA A 37 32.83 -55.42 -0.38
C ALA A 37 34.21 -55.56 0.28
N ASP A 38 34.53 -54.68 1.23
CA ASP A 38 35.34 -55.05 2.40
C ASP A 38 35.31 -53.96 3.50
N SER A 39 34.54 -54.23 4.56
CA SER A 39 34.84 -53.90 5.96
C SER A 39 33.56 -54.10 6.79
N GLY A 40 33.65 -54.90 7.85
CA GLY A 40 32.55 -55.28 8.73
C GLY A 40 32.10 -54.15 9.66
N ASP A 41 31.68 -53.02 9.10
CA ASP A 41 31.03 -51.94 9.83
C ASP A 41 29.61 -51.77 9.26
N THR A 42 28.57 -51.94 10.08
CA THR A 42 27.16 -51.77 9.69
C THR A 42 26.79 -50.29 9.42
N ALA A 43 27.78 -49.47 9.07
CA ALA A 43 27.70 -48.02 8.91
C ALA A 43 27.27 -47.56 7.49
N ASP A 44 27.20 -48.48 6.53
CA ASP A 44 26.83 -48.18 5.13
C ASP A 44 25.37 -48.44 4.78
N GLU A 45 24.59 -49.05 5.68
CA GLU A 45 23.17 -49.34 5.43
C GLU A 45 22.31 -48.08 5.64
N LEU A 46 21.47 -47.77 4.63
CA LEU A 46 20.51 -46.66 4.70
C LEU A 46 19.27 -47.08 5.50
N ILE A 47 18.97 -46.33 6.56
CA ILE A 47 17.84 -46.54 7.45
C ILE A 47 16.70 -45.53 7.18
N PRO A 48 15.44 -45.91 7.42
CA PRO A 48 14.30 -45.03 7.23
C PRO A 48 14.18 -43.96 8.32
N ILE A 49 13.78 -42.76 7.89
CA ILE A 49 13.31 -41.69 8.78
C ILE A 49 11.78 -41.65 8.72
N HIS A 50 11.14 -41.97 9.84
CA HIS A 50 9.71 -41.79 10.01
C HIS A 50 9.42 -40.36 10.45
N ILE A 51 8.43 -39.72 9.83
CA ILE A 51 8.13 -38.32 10.10
C ILE A 51 6.80 -38.16 10.83
N SER A 52 6.77 -37.23 11.78
CA SER A 52 5.54 -36.73 12.37
C SER A 52 5.45 -35.22 12.17
N LEU A 53 4.35 -34.75 11.59
CA LEU A 53 4.14 -33.34 11.30
C LEU A 53 3.46 -32.67 12.51
N THR A 54 4.04 -31.59 13.00
CA THR A 54 3.53 -30.81 14.13
C THR A 54 3.52 -29.32 13.79
N GLY A 55 2.65 -28.56 14.46
CA GLY A 55 2.66 -27.11 14.39
C GLY A 55 1.55 -26.49 13.54
N ASP A 56 1.47 -25.17 13.63
CA ASP A 56 0.59 -24.32 12.84
C ASP A 56 1.40 -23.72 11.68
N ASN A 57 0.78 -23.59 10.51
CA ASN A 57 1.39 -22.89 9.37
C ASN A 57 1.15 -21.37 9.43
N ASP A 58 0.47 -20.87 10.46
CA ASP A 58 0.14 -19.47 10.60
C ASP A 58 1.34 -18.57 10.94
N TYR A 59 1.21 -17.29 10.57
CA TYR A 59 2.18 -16.26 10.93
C TYR A 59 2.12 -16.00 12.43
N HIS A 60 3.26 -16.05 13.10
CA HIS A 60 3.38 -15.88 14.55
C HIS A 60 3.25 -14.40 14.96
N SER A 61 2.41 -14.10 15.95
CA SER A 61 2.63 -12.96 16.83
C SER A 61 3.67 -13.32 17.89
N SER A 62 4.43 -12.35 18.43
CA SER A 62 5.42 -12.63 19.47
C SER A 62 4.78 -13.31 20.68
N SER A 63 5.55 -14.19 21.31
CA SER A 63 5.17 -15.15 22.35
C SER A 63 4.44 -14.54 23.55
N PHE A 64 3.51 -15.34 24.06
CA PHE A 64 2.89 -15.28 25.39
C PHE A 64 3.87 -14.84 26.48
N ASN A 65 3.65 -13.65 27.04
CA ASN A 65 3.77 -13.37 28.48
C ASN A 65 3.30 -11.97 28.90
N ASP A 66 2.93 -11.07 27.99
CA ASP A 66 2.21 -9.86 28.40
C ASP A 66 0.71 -10.05 28.21
N ALA A 67 0.02 -10.24 29.33
CA ALA A 67 -1.39 -9.95 29.45
C ALA A 67 -1.60 -8.44 29.23
N SER A 68 -1.54 -7.99 27.98
CA SER A 68 -1.95 -6.64 27.61
C SER A 68 -3.25 -6.73 26.82
N THR A 69 -4.34 -6.37 27.48
CA THR A 69 -5.52 -5.86 26.81
C THR A 69 -5.10 -4.72 25.87
N ARG A 70 -5.39 -4.88 24.57
CA ARG A 70 -5.17 -3.94 23.45
C ARG A 70 -3.83 -4.07 22.73
N SER A 71 -3.95 -4.12 21.41
CA SER A 71 -2.93 -3.92 20.37
C SER A 71 -1.69 -3.18 20.85
N HIS A 72 -0.49 -3.72 20.58
CA HIS A 72 0.75 -2.95 20.69
C HIS A 72 0.58 -1.57 20.04
N SER A 73 1.25 -0.56 20.59
CA SER A 73 1.36 0.74 19.95
C SER A 73 1.81 0.55 18.49
N PRO A 74 1.21 1.27 17.54
CA PRO A 74 1.55 1.10 16.13
C PRO A 74 3.03 1.41 15.89
N LEU A 75 3.67 0.61 15.03
CA LEU A 75 5.05 0.80 14.59
C LEU A 75 5.24 2.08 13.79
N ILE A 76 4.17 2.52 13.11
CA ILE A 76 4.07 3.81 12.43
C ILE A 76 2.70 4.36 12.78
N ALA A 77 2.63 5.60 13.24
CA ALA A 77 1.39 6.36 13.30
C ALA A 77 1.73 7.81 13.00
N GLU A 78 1.50 8.22 11.76
CA GLU A 78 1.84 9.56 11.33
C GLU A 78 0.94 10.04 10.20
N TRP A 79 0.85 11.36 10.08
CA TRP A 79 0.36 11.99 8.88
C TRP A 79 1.52 12.13 7.90
N VAL A 80 1.30 11.73 6.65
CA VAL A 80 2.26 11.75 5.56
C VAL A 80 1.78 12.63 4.42
N GLY A 81 2.75 13.25 3.75
CA GLY A 81 2.51 13.96 2.51
C GLY A 81 2.19 12.99 1.37
N VAL A 82 1.28 13.37 0.48
CA VAL A 82 1.04 12.64 -0.76
C VAL A 82 1.79 13.41 -1.84
N LYS A 83 2.88 12.82 -2.37
CA LYS A 83 3.75 13.54 -3.31
C LYS A 83 2.96 14.04 -4.52
N ALA A 84 1.95 13.32 -5.03
CA ALA A 84 1.28 13.71 -6.27
C ALA A 84 -0.18 14.24 -6.09
N PHE A 85 -0.33 15.42 -5.47
CA PHE A 85 -1.60 16.16 -5.47
C PHE A 85 -1.49 17.46 -6.32
N SER A 86 -1.28 17.33 -7.63
CA SER A 86 -1.32 18.49 -8.55
C SER A 86 -1.51 18.08 -10.03
N PRO A 87 -2.61 18.44 -10.71
CA PRO A 87 -3.01 17.85 -12.00
C PRO A 87 -2.06 18.04 -13.21
N THR A 88 -0.90 18.68 -13.08
CA THR A 88 -0.04 19.03 -14.23
C THR A 88 1.47 19.12 -13.92
N ARG A 89 2.17 18.02 -13.59
CA ARG A 89 3.65 18.02 -13.73
C ARG A 89 4.28 16.64 -13.92
N THR A 90 4.98 16.45 -15.04
CA THR A 90 5.98 15.41 -15.27
C THR A 90 7.36 15.98 -14.93
N GLY A 91 7.98 15.48 -13.85
CA GLY A 91 9.31 15.88 -13.40
C GLY A 91 9.57 15.44 -11.95
N GLU A 92 10.82 15.19 -11.60
CA GLU A 92 11.25 14.80 -10.25
C GLU A 92 10.78 15.86 -9.23
N GLN A 93 9.98 15.43 -8.26
CA GLN A 93 9.20 16.34 -7.44
C GLN A 93 9.96 16.71 -6.15
N PRO A 94 10.07 18.00 -5.81
CA PRO A 94 10.67 18.44 -4.54
C PRO A 94 9.91 17.89 -3.32
N ASP A 95 10.57 17.89 -2.16
CA ASP A 95 9.98 17.46 -0.89
C ASP A 95 8.65 18.16 -0.62
N TYR A 96 7.68 17.38 -0.12
CA TYR A 96 6.31 17.82 0.08
C TYR A 96 6.19 18.66 1.37
N ASP A 97 6.06 19.98 1.22
CA ASP A 97 5.79 20.95 2.29
C ASP A 97 4.28 21.25 2.49
N GLY A 98 3.40 20.36 2.01
CA GLY A 98 1.94 20.53 2.07
C GLY A 98 1.29 19.97 3.34
N PRO A 99 -0.03 20.19 3.52
CA PRO A 99 -0.75 19.59 4.64
C PRO A 99 -0.73 18.08 4.47
N ARG A 100 -0.32 17.35 5.51
CA ARG A 100 -0.25 15.89 5.44
C ARG A 100 -1.68 15.32 5.31
N ILE A 101 -2.05 14.92 4.09
CA ILE A 101 -3.44 14.54 3.72
C ILE A 101 -3.68 13.03 3.73
N ALA A 102 -2.67 12.22 4.03
CA ALA A 102 -2.86 10.80 4.30
C ALA A 102 -2.33 10.48 5.69
N SER A 103 -3.04 9.66 6.46
CA SER A 103 -2.46 9.04 7.65
C SER A 103 -1.99 7.64 7.31
N MET A 104 -0.79 7.30 7.78
CA MET A 104 -0.21 5.97 7.69
C MET A 104 -0.15 5.39 9.10
N GLU A 105 -0.77 4.23 9.28
CA GLU A 105 -0.71 3.46 10.52
C GLU A 105 -0.24 2.04 10.21
N LEU A 106 0.90 1.62 10.76
CA LEU A 106 1.40 0.25 10.64
C LEU A 106 1.36 -0.43 12.02
N THR A 107 0.77 -1.61 12.10
CA THR A 107 0.66 -2.39 13.34
C THR A 107 1.10 -3.83 13.09
N GLU A 108 1.80 -4.45 14.04
CA GLU A 108 2.01 -5.91 14.05
C GLU A 108 0.73 -6.58 14.56
N ASP A 109 0.20 -7.55 13.82
CA ASP A 109 -1.02 -8.23 14.19
C ASP A 109 -0.73 -9.24 15.31
N THR A 110 -1.47 -9.15 16.41
CA THR A 110 -1.46 -10.13 17.49
C THR A 110 -2.65 -11.06 17.35
N LEU A 111 -2.49 -12.16 16.62
CA LEU A 111 -3.52 -13.19 16.57
C LEU A 111 -3.46 -14.04 17.85
N PRO A 112 -4.56 -14.19 18.61
CA PRO A 112 -4.60 -15.13 19.71
C PRO A 112 -4.44 -16.54 19.15
N ARG A 113 -3.37 -17.24 19.57
CA ARG A 113 -3.16 -18.65 19.22
C ARG A 113 -4.29 -19.48 19.82
N VAL A 114 -5.09 -20.13 18.98
CA VAL A 114 -6.06 -21.13 19.45
C VAL A 114 -5.26 -22.32 19.99
N SER A 115 -5.45 -22.69 21.26
CA SER A 115 -4.62 -23.66 21.98
C SER A 115 -4.88 -25.13 21.61
N THR A 116 -5.58 -25.41 20.51
CA THR A 116 -5.74 -26.77 20.01
C THR A 116 -4.52 -27.14 19.18
N ARG A 117 -3.92 -28.30 19.48
CA ARG A 117 -2.79 -28.94 18.77
C ARG A 117 -2.82 -28.64 17.27
N ALA A 118 -2.17 -27.54 16.87
CA ALA A 118 -2.27 -27.03 15.52
C ALA A 118 -1.75 -28.11 14.56
N THR A 119 -2.55 -28.38 13.54
CA THR A 119 -2.29 -29.41 12.55
C THR A 119 -2.22 -28.71 11.21
N VAL A 120 -1.13 -28.94 10.48
CA VAL A 120 -0.94 -28.43 9.12
C VAL A 120 -2.16 -28.83 8.27
N PRO A 121 -2.83 -27.88 7.58
CA PRO A 121 -4.03 -28.15 6.80
C PRO A 121 -3.82 -29.33 5.84
N ALA A 122 -4.85 -30.15 5.62
CA ALA A 122 -4.77 -31.28 4.70
C ALA A 122 -4.48 -30.83 3.26
N GLY A 123 -3.63 -31.57 2.56
CA GLY A 123 -3.28 -31.32 1.16
C GLY A 123 -2.03 -30.47 0.95
N VAL A 124 -1.45 -29.87 1.99
CA VAL A 124 -0.21 -29.09 1.88
C VAL A 124 0.96 -30.00 1.51
N ARG A 125 1.65 -29.67 0.42
CA ARG A 125 2.83 -30.39 -0.06
C ARG A 125 4.11 -29.80 0.50
N PHE A 126 5.05 -30.67 0.87
CA PHE A 126 6.37 -30.27 1.37
C PHE A 126 7.45 -31.31 1.02
N ARG A 127 8.69 -30.85 0.91
CA ARG A 127 9.87 -31.69 0.62
C ARG A 127 10.78 -31.72 1.83
N LEU A 128 11.30 -32.89 2.16
CA LEU A 128 12.36 -33.10 3.15
C LEU A 128 13.61 -33.65 2.47
N ILE A 129 14.78 -33.21 2.94
CA ILE A 129 16.09 -33.54 2.38
C ILE A 129 17.00 -33.91 3.54
N ALA A 130 17.51 -35.15 3.53
CA ALA A 130 18.38 -35.68 4.57
C ALA A 130 19.86 -35.55 4.16
N PHE A 131 20.66 -35.05 5.09
CA PHE A 131 22.11 -34.96 4.98
C PHE A 131 22.78 -35.72 6.13
N TRP A 132 23.84 -36.44 5.82
CA TRP A 132 24.73 -37.03 6.80
C TRP A 132 25.94 -36.12 7.03
N LYS A 133 26.37 -36.00 8.28
CA LYS A 133 27.47 -35.11 8.64
C LYS A 133 28.81 -35.87 8.57
N SER A 134 29.67 -35.43 7.65
CA SER A 134 31.03 -35.95 7.46
C SER A 134 32.06 -34.92 7.90
N GLY A 135 32.56 -35.05 9.13
CA GLY A 135 33.40 -34.01 9.75
C GLY A 135 32.62 -32.70 9.88
N ASN A 136 33.09 -31.65 9.19
CA ASN A 136 32.42 -30.33 9.17
C ASN A 136 31.48 -30.14 7.96
N ASN A 137 31.36 -31.14 7.09
CA ASN A 137 30.57 -31.06 5.86
C ASN A 137 29.29 -31.89 5.95
N TYR A 138 28.34 -31.61 5.05
CA TYR A 138 27.08 -32.35 4.93
C TYR A 138 26.99 -33.01 3.56
N VAL A 139 26.76 -34.31 3.56
CA VAL A 139 26.66 -35.16 2.37
C VAL A 139 25.21 -35.58 2.19
N PHE A 140 24.63 -35.27 1.02
CA PHE A 140 23.26 -35.66 0.69
C PHE A 140 23.06 -37.18 0.77
N GLN A 141 21.94 -37.59 1.38
CA GLN A 141 21.55 -38.99 1.48
C GLN A 141 20.30 -39.28 0.66
N SER A 142 19.25 -38.49 0.87
CA SER A 142 17.96 -38.73 0.23
C SER A 142 17.05 -37.52 0.31
N ALA A 143 15.98 -37.54 -0.49
CA ALA A 143 14.89 -36.59 -0.39
C ALA A 143 13.55 -37.29 -0.63
N ALA A 144 12.49 -36.72 -0.05
CA ALA A 144 11.14 -37.21 -0.23
C ALA A 144 10.10 -36.08 -0.16
N ASP A 145 9.06 -36.24 -0.96
CA ASP A 145 7.89 -35.36 -0.98
C ASP A 145 6.74 -36.00 -0.24
N TYR A 146 6.07 -35.17 0.53
CA TYR A 146 4.95 -35.57 1.37
C TYR A 146 3.77 -34.63 1.16
N THR A 147 2.59 -35.13 1.48
CA THR A 147 1.35 -34.36 1.56
C THR A 147 0.79 -34.50 2.96
N SER A 148 0.49 -33.38 3.63
CA SER A 148 -0.24 -33.40 4.89
C SER A 148 -1.64 -33.98 4.68
N ASN A 149 -2.14 -34.71 5.66
CA ASN A 149 -3.50 -35.27 5.65
C ASN A 149 -4.39 -34.67 6.74
N GLY A 150 -4.00 -33.52 7.31
CA GLY A 150 -4.69 -32.90 8.45
C GLY A 150 -4.48 -33.64 9.77
N THR A 151 -3.58 -34.64 9.79
CA THR A 151 -3.15 -35.34 11.00
C THR A 151 -1.64 -35.20 11.19
N GLY A 152 -1.09 -35.76 12.27
CA GLY A 152 0.34 -35.77 12.53
C GLY A 152 1.15 -36.71 11.63
N THR A 153 0.53 -37.51 10.75
CA THR A 153 1.22 -38.50 9.92
C THR A 153 1.01 -38.21 8.44
N PRO A 154 1.91 -37.46 7.79
CA PRO A 154 1.79 -37.09 6.38
C PRO A 154 1.96 -38.31 5.45
N VAL A 155 1.45 -38.20 4.22
CA VAL A 155 1.47 -39.26 3.21
C VAL A 155 2.62 -39.04 2.24
N LEU A 156 3.49 -40.05 2.07
CA LEU A 156 4.57 -40.06 1.09
C LEU A 156 4.01 -39.99 -0.34
N LYS A 157 4.58 -39.13 -1.19
CA LYS A 157 4.20 -38.96 -2.60
C LYS A 157 5.28 -39.37 -3.57
N GLN A 158 6.54 -39.04 -3.27
CA GLN A 158 7.67 -39.33 -4.13
C GLN A 158 8.94 -39.49 -3.30
N GLY A 159 9.85 -40.36 -3.75
CA GLY A 159 11.12 -40.60 -3.09
C GLY A 159 11.01 -41.47 -1.84
N LYS A 160 12.08 -41.52 -1.05
CA LYS A 160 12.16 -42.19 0.25
C LYS A 160 13.08 -41.35 1.12
N LEU A 161 12.72 -41.12 2.39
CA LEU A 161 13.57 -40.38 3.32
C LEU A 161 14.43 -41.36 4.12
N LEU A 162 15.66 -41.52 3.68
CA LEU A 162 16.65 -42.46 4.19
C LEU A 162 17.91 -41.73 4.66
N THR A 163 18.61 -42.29 5.64
CA THR A 163 19.89 -41.76 6.13
C THR A 163 20.79 -42.88 6.63
N ARG A 164 22.06 -42.59 6.90
CA ARG A 164 22.96 -43.50 7.63
C ARG A 164 22.92 -43.22 9.13
N SER A 165 23.41 -44.18 9.91
CA SER A 165 23.67 -43.98 11.34
C SER A 165 24.72 -42.87 11.57
N GLY A 166 24.73 -42.30 12.77
CA GLY A 166 25.64 -41.21 13.14
C GLY A 166 24.94 -39.85 13.26
N THR A 167 25.60 -38.78 12.82
CA THR A 167 25.03 -37.42 12.92
C THR A 167 24.40 -37.01 11.60
N ILE A 168 23.14 -36.57 11.66
CA ILE A 168 22.36 -36.19 10.47
C ILE A 168 21.77 -34.80 10.65
N ARG A 169 21.32 -34.21 9.54
CA ARG A 169 20.50 -33.00 9.53
C ARG A 169 19.48 -33.09 8.42
N VAL A 170 18.23 -32.78 8.74
CA VAL A 170 17.13 -32.79 7.79
C VAL A 170 16.63 -31.37 7.59
N VAL A 171 16.58 -30.95 6.33
CA VAL A 171 16.11 -29.63 5.91
C VAL A 171 14.86 -29.82 5.06
N GLY A 172 13.87 -28.96 5.23
CA GLY A 172 12.62 -29.03 4.49
C GLY A 172 12.10 -27.69 4.03
N TYR A 173 11.24 -27.71 3.01
CA TYR A 173 10.52 -26.53 2.56
C TYR A 173 9.10 -26.85 2.08
N SER A 174 8.23 -25.84 2.11
CA SER A 174 6.84 -25.89 1.63
C SER A 174 6.40 -24.51 1.14
N PHE A 175 5.53 -24.49 0.13
CA PHE A 175 4.84 -23.28 -0.33
C PHE A 175 3.46 -23.09 0.32
N ASN A 176 3.10 -23.92 1.31
CA ASN A 176 1.77 -23.95 1.93
C ASN A 176 0.63 -24.09 0.90
N THR A 177 0.85 -24.88 -0.16
CA THR A 177 -0.15 -25.11 -1.21
C THR A 177 -0.30 -26.61 -1.50
N THR A 178 -1.33 -26.94 -2.28
CA THR A 178 -1.57 -28.28 -2.83
C THR A 178 -0.83 -28.53 -4.14
N ALA A 179 -0.12 -27.54 -4.69
CA ALA A 179 0.59 -27.66 -5.97
C ALA A 179 1.85 -28.51 -5.84
N ASP A 180 2.21 -29.23 -6.91
CA ASP A 180 3.44 -30.04 -6.93
C ASP A 180 4.68 -29.17 -6.73
N LEU A 181 5.69 -29.71 -6.05
CA LEU A 181 6.94 -29.01 -5.75
C LEU A 181 7.93 -29.02 -6.94
N GLY A 182 7.48 -29.54 -8.08
CA GLY A 182 8.32 -29.80 -9.24
C GLY A 182 9.19 -31.05 -9.08
N ASP A 183 10.03 -31.30 -10.07
CA ASP A 183 10.89 -32.47 -10.09
C ASP A 183 11.85 -32.50 -8.89
N MET A 184 12.22 -33.72 -8.49
CA MET A 184 13.17 -33.93 -7.41
C MET A 184 14.58 -34.09 -7.97
N PRO A 185 15.50 -33.12 -7.74
CA PRO A 185 16.90 -33.28 -8.08
C PRO A 185 17.49 -34.59 -7.54
N PRO A 186 18.39 -35.24 -8.30
CA PRO A 186 19.07 -36.45 -7.86
C PRO A 186 20.08 -36.19 -6.74
N THR A 187 20.53 -34.94 -6.56
CA THR A 187 21.47 -34.54 -5.51
C THR A 187 21.16 -33.13 -5.00
N TYR A 188 21.53 -32.88 -3.75
CA TYR A 188 21.48 -31.56 -3.12
C TYR A 188 22.82 -31.24 -2.47
N ALA A 189 23.31 -30.03 -2.65
CA ALA A 189 24.49 -29.52 -1.98
C ALA A 189 24.05 -28.63 -0.81
N TYR A 190 24.42 -29.01 0.42
CA TYR A 190 24.10 -28.23 1.60
C TYR A 190 24.70 -26.83 1.52
N ASN A 191 23.88 -25.82 1.80
CA ASN A 191 24.20 -24.39 1.72
C ASN A 191 24.61 -23.87 0.32
N SER A 192 24.37 -24.67 -0.73
CA SER A 192 24.70 -24.31 -2.12
C SER A 192 23.51 -24.49 -3.07
N SER A 193 22.75 -25.58 -2.94
CA SER A 193 21.51 -25.78 -3.70
C SER A 193 20.45 -24.76 -3.31
N THR A 194 19.71 -24.28 -4.31
CA THR A 194 18.66 -23.28 -4.13
C THR A 194 17.29 -23.82 -4.52
N VAL A 195 16.26 -23.31 -3.86
CA VAL A 195 14.85 -23.49 -4.22
C VAL A 195 14.36 -22.20 -4.79
N SER A 196 13.72 -22.24 -5.96
CA SER A 196 13.05 -21.07 -6.51
C SER A 196 11.68 -20.86 -5.86
N ILE A 197 11.36 -19.62 -5.50
CA ILE A 197 10.05 -19.24 -4.94
C ILE A 197 9.23 -18.65 -6.08
N PRO A 198 8.24 -19.39 -6.63
CA PRO A 198 7.62 -19.05 -7.91
C PRO A 198 6.60 -17.90 -7.81
N ASP A 199 5.96 -17.73 -6.65
CA ASP A 199 4.87 -16.78 -6.46
C ASP A 199 4.83 -16.25 -5.01
N MET A 200 5.03 -14.94 -4.86
CA MET A 200 4.99 -14.23 -3.56
C MET A 200 3.55 -13.92 -3.10
N SER A 201 2.53 -14.35 -3.83
CA SER A 201 1.16 -14.45 -3.32
C SER A 201 1.00 -15.65 -2.37
N LYS A 202 1.94 -16.59 -2.39
CA LYS A 202 1.94 -17.80 -1.57
C LYS A 202 2.90 -17.66 -0.38
N ASP A 203 2.68 -18.50 0.61
CA ASP A 203 3.61 -18.62 1.73
C ASP A 203 4.87 -19.35 1.29
N PHE A 204 5.95 -19.16 2.05
CA PHE A 204 7.15 -19.96 1.93
C PHE A 204 7.62 -20.30 3.33
N MET A 205 7.71 -21.59 3.62
CA MET A 205 8.02 -22.09 4.95
C MET A 205 9.16 -23.08 4.88
N THR A 206 9.99 -23.13 5.92
CA THR A 206 11.13 -24.04 5.99
C THR A 206 11.20 -24.76 7.32
N PHE A 207 11.83 -25.93 7.30
CA PHE A 207 12.16 -26.73 8.46
C PHE A 207 13.67 -27.00 8.46
N ASP A 208 14.24 -27.03 9.65
CA ASP A 208 15.63 -27.40 9.88
C ASP A 208 15.69 -28.13 11.23
N SER A 209 16.10 -29.39 11.21
CA SER A 209 16.20 -30.18 12.44
C SER A 209 17.33 -29.75 13.36
N GLY A 210 18.30 -28.97 12.85
CA GLY A 210 19.64 -28.93 13.46
C GLY A 210 20.35 -30.28 13.38
N ASP A 211 21.48 -30.39 14.05
CA ASP A 211 22.24 -31.64 14.11
C ASP A 211 21.57 -32.62 15.06
N ILE A 212 21.16 -33.76 14.53
CA ILE A 212 20.66 -34.89 15.29
C ILE A 212 21.81 -35.86 15.43
N THR A 213 22.32 -36.03 16.65
CA THR A 213 23.43 -36.93 16.95
C THR A 213 22.94 -38.34 17.31
N ASN A 214 23.83 -39.32 17.21
CA ASN A 214 23.59 -40.70 17.66
C ASN A 214 22.36 -41.38 17.02
N VAL A 215 22.10 -41.11 15.75
CA VAL A 215 21.09 -41.85 14.99
C VAL A 215 21.55 -43.31 14.87
N ASN A 216 20.71 -44.23 15.34
CA ASN A 216 21.01 -45.67 15.35
C ASN A 216 20.92 -46.29 13.94
N SER A 217 21.15 -47.60 13.85
CA SER A 217 21.13 -48.37 12.60
C SER A 217 19.78 -49.01 12.26
N LEU A 218 18.67 -48.63 12.92
CA LEU A 218 17.35 -49.23 12.71
C LEU A 218 16.36 -48.26 12.05
N SER A 219 16.06 -47.14 12.71
CA SER A 219 15.17 -46.10 12.21
C SER A 219 15.23 -44.86 13.09
N HIS A 220 14.76 -43.72 12.57
CA HIS A 220 14.65 -42.49 13.34
C HIS A 220 13.27 -41.83 13.20
N ASN A 221 12.70 -41.37 14.31
CA ASN A 221 11.45 -40.60 14.32
C ASN A 221 11.76 -39.10 14.36
N LEU A 222 11.33 -38.36 13.34
CA LEU A 222 11.59 -36.94 13.18
C LEU A 222 10.29 -36.11 13.31
N PRO A 223 10.15 -35.31 14.37
CA PRO A 223 9.12 -34.28 14.42
C PRO A 223 9.49 -33.11 13.48
N VAL A 224 8.58 -32.77 12.58
CA VAL A 224 8.74 -31.71 11.58
C VAL A 224 7.77 -30.58 11.90
N SER A 225 8.29 -29.37 12.07
CA SER A 225 7.50 -28.13 12.26
C SER A 225 8.04 -27.04 11.37
N PHE A 226 7.22 -26.56 10.44
CA PHE A 226 7.62 -25.51 9.50
C PHE A 226 7.52 -24.13 10.13
N ASN A 227 8.44 -23.23 9.74
CA ASN A 227 8.41 -21.83 10.11
C ASN A 227 8.29 -20.96 8.85
N GLN A 228 7.44 -19.93 8.91
CA GLN A 228 7.24 -18.96 7.83
C GLN A 228 8.51 -18.14 7.61
N LYS A 229 9.02 -18.11 6.37
CA LYS A 229 10.21 -17.35 5.96
C LYS A 229 9.90 -15.95 5.41
N LEU A 230 8.65 -15.69 5.07
CA LEU A 230 8.15 -14.40 4.59
C LEU A 230 7.49 -13.62 5.73
N CYS A 231 7.20 -12.35 5.50
CA CYS A 231 6.24 -11.59 6.33
C CYS A 231 4.93 -11.39 5.56
N LYS A 232 3.82 -11.27 6.30
CA LYS A 232 2.50 -10.99 5.74
C LYS A 232 2.16 -9.53 5.97
N LEU A 233 1.79 -8.81 4.91
CA LEU A 233 1.37 -7.41 4.99
C LEU A 233 -0.03 -7.26 4.41
N THR A 234 -0.98 -6.85 5.25
CA THR A 234 -2.33 -6.46 4.84
C THR A 234 -2.37 -4.94 4.71
N ILE A 235 -2.72 -4.45 3.53
CA ILE A 235 -2.80 -3.02 3.25
C ILE A 235 -4.28 -2.66 3.08
N THR A 236 -4.75 -1.66 3.83
CA THR A 236 -6.12 -1.15 3.73
C THR A 236 -6.10 0.32 3.36
N ILE A 237 -6.94 0.71 2.41
CA ILE A 237 -7.00 2.09 1.91
C ILE A 237 -8.40 2.63 2.14
N SER A 238 -8.51 3.80 2.76
CA SER A 238 -9.82 4.43 3.00
C SER A 238 -9.78 5.95 2.79
N PRO A 239 -10.88 6.56 2.35
CA PRO A 239 -11.03 8.02 2.33
C PRO A 239 -11.90 8.50 3.50
N THR A 240 -11.68 9.73 3.97
CA THR A 240 -12.53 10.40 4.96
C THR A 240 -12.62 11.91 4.71
N GLY A 241 -13.77 12.50 5.04
CA GLY A 241 -14.03 13.93 4.91
C GLY A 241 -14.28 14.41 3.48
N PHE A 242 -14.45 13.51 2.50
CA PHE A 242 -14.81 13.85 1.13
C PHE A 242 -16.35 13.84 0.95
N PRO A 243 -16.90 14.54 -0.06
CA PRO A 243 -18.33 14.48 -0.38
C PRO A 243 -18.83 13.06 -0.70
N SER A 244 -17.96 12.25 -1.32
CA SER A 244 -18.13 10.81 -1.46
C SER A 244 -16.91 10.14 -0.84
N ASN A 245 -17.06 9.31 0.18
CA ASN A 245 -15.94 8.56 0.76
C ASN A 245 -15.70 7.27 -0.04
N THR A 246 -15.48 7.41 -1.34
CA THR A 246 -15.25 6.31 -2.28
C THR A 246 -13.84 6.36 -2.85
N ILE A 247 -13.24 5.18 -3.04
CA ILE A 247 -12.00 5.03 -3.84
C ILE A 247 -12.35 4.27 -5.11
N THR A 248 -11.89 4.78 -6.26
CA THR A 248 -12.07 4.14 -7.57
C THR A 248 -10.77 4.22 -8.38
N ASN A 249 -10.68 3.46 -9.47
CA ASN A 249 -9.52 3.43 -10.39
C ASN A 249 -8.16 3.21 -9.68
N CYS A 250 -8.14 2.44 -8.59
CA CYS A 250 -6.93 2.12 -7.84
C CYS A 250 -6.18 0.99 -8.56
N THR A 251 -5.07 1.31 -9.24
CA THR A 251 -4.28 0.31 -9.99
C THR A 251 -2.79 0.43 -9.69
N GLY A 252 -2.04 -0.62 -10.02
CA GLY A 252 -0.58 -0.63 -9.97
C GLY A 252 -0.02 -0.36 -8.56
N VAL A 253 -0.64 -0.92 -7.52
CA VAL A 253 -0.22 -0.66 -6.15
C VAL A 253 0.92 -1.59 -5.76
N TYR A 254 2.00 -1.09 -5.20
CA TYR A 254 3.06 -1.94 -4.67
C TYR A 254 3.83 -1.29 -3.54
N VAL A 255 4.51 -2.12 -2.75
CA VAL A 255 5.43 -1.65 -1.72
C VAL A 255 6.84 -1.61 -2.30
N LYS A 256 7.43 -0.42 -2.42
CA LYS A 256 8.82 -0.27 -2.87
C LYS A 256 9.77 -0.91 -1.86
N GLN A 257 10.87 -1.45 -2.37
CA GLN A 257 11.92 -2.10 -1.56
C GLN A 257 11.43 -3.27 -0.69
N GLY A 258 10.19 -3.72 -0.92
CA GLY A 258 9.56 -4.86 -0.30
C GLY A 258 10.21 -6.21 -0.61
N GLY A 259 11.02 -6.23 -1.67
CA GLY A 259 11.73 -7.39 -2.18
C GLY A 259 10.80 -8.49 -2.69
N ASN A 260 10.91 -8.82 -3.97
CA ASN A 260 10.39 -10.07 -4.50
C ASN A 260 11.58 -11.02 -4.60
N SER A 261 11.68 -11.98 -3.69
CA SER A 261 12.69 -13.02 -3.87
C SER A 261 12.22 -14.05 -4.88
N THR A 262 13.18 -14.58 -5.62
CA THR A 262 12.98 -15.77 -6.44
C THR A 262 13.67 -16.99 -5.87
N SER A 263 14.41 -16.92 -4.73
CA SER A 263 15.13 -18.10 -4.23
C SER A 263 15.55 -18.10 -2.74
N TRP A 264 15.70 -19.31 -2.20
CA TRP A 264 16.25 -19.60 -0.87
C TRP A 264 17.30 -20.72 -0.96
N LYS A 265 18.37 -20.65 -0.16
CA LYS A 265 19.43 -21.68 -0.10
C LYS A 265 19.06 -22.78 0.88
N ILE A 266 19.04 -24.03 0.42
CA ILE A 266 18.83 -25.21 1.26
C ILE A 266 19.99 -25.33 2.24
N GLY A 267 19.70 -25.22 3.53
CA GLY A 267 20.74 -25.21 4.55
C GLY A 267 20.18 -24.86 5.94
N PRO A 268 20.99 -24.21 6.80
CA PRO A 268 20.57 -23.91 8.17
C PRO A 268 19.39 -22.93 8.19
N SER A 269 18.61 -22.95 9.27
CA SER A 269 17.48 -22.04 9.50
C SER A 269 17.85 -20.55 9.46
N THR A 270 19.12 -20.21 9.64
CA THR A 270 19.66 -18.85 9.51
C THR A 270 19.75 -18.37 8.05
N ASN A 271 19.63 -19.27 7.07
CA ASN A 271 19.55 -18.88 5.66
C ASN A 271 18.28 -18.06 5.42
N VAL A 272 18.49 -16.83 4.96
CA VAL A 272 17.42 -15.89 4.63
C VAL A 272 16.98 -16.05 3.17
N VAL A 273 15.72 -15.71 2.92
CA VAL A 273 15.20 -15.55 1.55
C VAL A 273 15.90 -14.35 0.91
N ALA A 274 16.52 -14.54 -0.26
CA ALA A 274 17.35 -13.51 -0.87
C ALA A 274 16.50 -12.34 -1.40
N ALA A 275 16.66 -11.13 -0.86
CA ALA A 275 15.89 -9.98 -1.33
C ALA A 275 16.36 -9.50 -2.71
N ASN A 276 15.45 -9.40 -3.69
CA ASN A 276 15.69 -8.61 -4.90
C ASN A 276 15.24 -7.17 -4.65
N THR A 277 16.15 -6.20 -4.66
CA THR A 277 15.83 -4.80 -4.36
C THR A 277 15.02 -4.09 -5.45
N ASN A 278 14.82 -4.70 -6.63
CA ASN A 278 14.18 -4.09 -7.80
C ASN A 278 12.67 -4.37 -7.88
N ASN A 279 11.92 -4.20 -6.78
CA ASN A 279 10.52 -4.64 -6.66
C ASN A 279 9.59 -4.07 -7.76
N THR A 280 9.00 -4.93 -8.61
CA THR A 280 8.11 -4.54 -9.73
C THR A 280 6.72 -5.18 -9.74
N THR A 281 6.41 -6.21 -8.94
CA THR A 281 5.06 -6.80 -9.01
C THR A 281 4.07 -5.93 -8.26
N ALA A 282 3.31 -5.16 -9.04
CA ALA A 282 2.08 -4.54 -8.61
C ALA A 282 1.10 -5.60 -8.11
N PHE A 283 0.52 -5.38 -6.93
CA PHE A 283 -0.76 -5.96 -6.56
C PHE A 283 -1.86 -4.96 -6.95
N SER A 284 -2.95 -5.46 -7.50
CA SER A 284 -4.14 -4.64 -7.70
C SER A 284 -5.07 -4.94 -6.52
N PRO A 285 -5.28 -3.99 -5.58
CA PRO A 285 -6.28 -4.20 -4.54
C PRO A 285 -7.62 -4.47 -5.23
N ASN A 286 -8.25 -5.58 -4.86
CA ASN A 286 -9.58 -5.91 -5.33
C ASN A 286 -10.59 -4.86 -4.81
N THR A 287 -11.84 -4.95 -5.27
CA THR A 287 -12.95 -4.01 -5.03
C THR A 287 -13.24 -3.70 -3.55
N THR A 288 -12.60 -4.39 -2.60
CA THR A 288 -12.70 -4.18 -1.14
C THR A 288 -11.63 -3.25 -0.55
N LEU A 289 -10.72 -2.66 -1.34
CA LEU A 289 -9.69 -1.70 -0.88
C LEU A 289 -8.77 -2.24 0.24
N SER A 290 -8.75 -3.56 0.40
CA SER A 290 -7.87 -4.30 1.29
C SER A 290 -7.20 -5.41 0.50
N THR A 291 -5.91 -5.60 0.72
CA THR A 291 -5.15 -6.64 0.03
C THR A 291 -4.05 -7.15 0.93
N THR A 292 -3.83 -8.45 0.90
CA THR A 292 -2.77 -9.11 1.66
C THR A 292 -1.72 -9.63 0.71
N ILE A 293 -0.47 -9.29 0.97
CA ILE A 293 0.69 -9.76 0.21
C ILE A 293 1.68 -10.48 1.13
N ARG A 294 2.52 -11.35 0.55
CA ARG A 294 3.73 -11.84 1.23
C ARG A 294 4.94 -11.10 0.71
N MET A 295 5.87 -10.83 1.60
CA MET A 295 7.05 -10.03 1.30
C MET A 295 8.28 -10.64 1.95
N VAL A 296 9.44 -10.38 1.35
CA VAL A 296 10.71 -10.73 2.00
C VAL A 296 10.89 -9.78 3.21
N PRO A 297 11.21 -10.32 4.41
CA PRO A 297 11.48 -9.49 5.57
C PRO A 297 12.58 -8.46 5.30
N PHE A 298 12.51 -7.31 5.98
CA PHE A 298 13.52 -6.28 5.82
C PHE A 298 14.80 -6.70 6.54
N ALA A 299 15.91 -6.77 5.78
CA ALA A 299 17.24 -7.06 6.33
C ALA A 299 17.66 -6.06 7.43
N GLY A 300 17.11 -4.84 7.42
CA GLY A 300 17.31 -3.82 8.44
C GLY A 300 16.23 -2.75 8.36
N ALA A 301 16.14 -1.91 9.41
CA ALA A 301 15.13 -0.86 9.51
C ALA A 301 15.21 0.14 8.35
N ARG A 302 14.07 0.41 7.71
CA ARG A 302 13.95 1.33 6.56
C ARG A 302 12.53 1.88 6.44
N THR A 303 12.34 2.93 5.64
CA THR A 303 11.02 3.49 5.37
C THR A 303 10.18 2.54 4.52
N ILE A 304 8.87 2.54 4.76
CA ILE A 304 7.90 1.86 3.90
C ILE A 304 7.32 2.88 2.90
N THR A 305 7.29 2.51 1.63
CA THR A 305 6.70 3.35 0.57
C THR A 305 5.67 2.55 -0.20
N VAL A 306 4.45 3.07 -0.27
CA VAL A 306 3.37 2.52 -1.09
C VAL A 306 3.21 3.39 -2.33
N HIS A 307 3.31 2.76 -3.48
CA HIS A 307 3.10 3.38 -4.79
C HIS A 307 1.69 3.07 -5.29
N PHE A 308 1.09 4.00 -6.03
CA PHE A 308 -0.18 3.87 -6.73
C PHE A 308 -0.01 4.37 -8.17
N ASN A 309 -0.28 3.52 -9.17
CA ASN A 309 -0.20 3.94 -10.57
C ASN A 309 -1.33 4.91 -10.92
N THR A 310 -2.58 4.55 -10.61
CA THR A 310 -3.74 5.45 -10.70
C THR A 310 -4.57 5.32 -9.43
N LEU A 311 -5.18 6.42 -8.99
CA LEU A 311 -6.03 6.41 -7.79
C LEU A 311 -7.04 7.56 -7.87
N THR A 312 -8.31 7.28 -7.61
CA THR A 312 -9.34 8.32 -7.43
C THR A 312 -9.85 8.28 -6.00
N VAL A 313 -9.75 9.41 -5.28
CA VAL A 313 -10.18 9.55 -3.89
C VAL A 313 -11.29 10.58 -3.81
N GLY A 314 -12.48 10.13 -3.40
CA GLY A 314 -13.67 10.98 -3.27
C GLY A 314 -14.05 11.75 -4.53
N GLY A 315 -14.00 11.06 -5.67
CA GLY A 315 -14.29 11.61 -7.00
C GLY A 315 -13.17 12.43 -7.61
N ARG A 316 -12.03 12.62 -6.90
CA ARG A 316 -10.86 13.34 -7.41
C ARG A 316 -9.78 12.37 -7.84
N ILE A 317 -9.33 12.50 -9.09
CA ILE A 317 -8.18 11.75 -9.58
C ILE A 317 -6.94 12.29 -8.86
N VAL A 318 -6.28 11.42 -8.10
CA VAL A 318 -4.92 11.61 -7.62
C VAL A 318 -4.02 11.29 -8.81
N ASN A 319 -3.01 12.13 -9.06
CA ASN A 319 -2.14 12.02 -10.23
C ASN A 319 -1.60 10.60 -10.43
N ASN A 320 -1.25 10.28 -11.67
CA ASN A 320 -0.58 9.03 -11.96
C ASN A 320 0.76 8.94 -11.21
N ASN A 321 1.15 7.74 -10.80
CA ASN A 321 2.39 7.43 -10.09
C ASN A 321 2.52 8.16 -8.73
N THR A 322 1.49 8.04 -7.90
CA THR A 322 1.47 8.61 -6.55
C THR A 322 2.27 7.75 -5.58
N GLU A 323 3.08 8.39 -4.74
CA GLU A 323 3.84 7.71 -3.67
C GLU A 323 3.49 8.29 -2.30
N ILE A 324 3.37 7.36 -1.34
CA ILE A 324 3.18 7.66 0.07
C ILE A 324 4.28 6.94 0.84
N THR A 325 5.16 7.73 1.43
CA THR A 325 6.35 7.24 2.14
C THR A 325 6.25 7.59 3.62
N SER A 326 6.44 6.60 4.47
CA SER A 326 6.66 6.78 5.91
C SER A 326 7.92 7.61 6.17
N THR A 327 7.88 8.50 7.16
CA THR A 327 9.08 9.17 7.68
C THR A 327 9.80 8.31 8.72
N GLN A 328 9.12 7.29 9.26
CA GLN A 328 9.67 6.35 10.24
C GLN A 328 10.31 5.13 9.57
N ASN A 329 11.41 4.64 10.16
CA ASN A 329 12.06 3.41 9.77
C ASN A 329 11.50 2.22 10.55
N VAL A 330 11.10 1.17 9.84
CA VAL A 330 10.57 -0.06 10.44
C VAL A 330 11.30 -1.28 9.91
N GLN A 331 11.29 -2.36 10.67
CA GLN A 331 11.82 -3.65 10.25
C GLN A 331 10.70 -4.70 10.29
N LEU A 332 10.22 -5.11 9.13
CA LEU A 332 9.30 -6.23 9.00
C LEU A 332 10.09 -7.53 9.17
N LYS A 333 9.63 -8.41 10.06
CA LYS A 333 10.37 -9.62 10.46
C LYS A 333 9.76 -10.88 9.86
N GLU A 334 10.60 -11.90 9.74
CA GLU A 334 10.23 -13.25 9.33
C GLU A 334 9.08 -13.80 10.19
N GLY A 335 8.09 -14.42 9.54
CA GLY A 335 6.96 -15.08 10.17
C GLY A 335 5.97 -14.14 10.88
N LYS A 336 6.10 -12.83 10.71
CA LYS A 336 5.19 -11.83 11.31
C LYS A 336 4.11 -11.36 10.36
N SER A 337 2.97 -10.98 10.94
CA SER A 337 1.84 -10.37 10.23
C SER A 337 1.72 -8.89 10.60
N TYR A 338 1.43 -8.06 9.61
CA TYR A 338 1.29 -6.62 9.78
C TYR A 338 0.05 -6.10 9.05
N THR A 339 -0.57 -5.09 9.64
CA THR A 339 -1.63 -4.29 9.00
C THR A 339 -1.14 -2.86 8.77
N LEU A 340 -1.12 -2.42 7.50
CA LEU A 340 -0.83 -1.06 7.08
C LEU A 340 -2.13 -0.36 6.63
N LYS A 341 -2.58 0.62 7.40
CA LYS A 341 -3.71 1.47 7.05
C LYS A 341 -3.22 2.76 6.41
N ILE A 342 -3.76 3.08 5.24
CA ILE A 342 -3.60 4.35 4.56
C ILE A 342 -4.98 5.01 4.50
N GLN A 343 -5.17 6.08 5.27
CA GLN A 343 -6.40 6.86 5.21
C GLN A 343 -6.14 8.21 4.55
N PHE A 344 -6.76 8.44 3.40
CA PHE A 344 -6.79 9.75 2.77
C PHE A 344 -7.83 10.64 3.45
N LYS A 345 -7.41 11.81 3.88
CA LYS A 345 -8.30 12.85 4.40
C LYS A 345 -8.41 13.98 3.39
N LYS A 346 -9.60 14.56 3.26
CA LYS A 346 -9.78 15.77 2.47
C LYS A 346 -8.83 16.86 2.99
N GLY A 347 -7.93 17.30 2.11
CA GLY A 347 -7.07 18.45 2.39
C GLY A 347 -7.88 19.74 2.61
N PRO A 348 -7.26 20.77 3.20
CA PRO A 348 -7.92 22.02 3.53
C PRO A 348 -8.41 22.75 2.26
N GLY A 349 -9.63 23.29 2.31
CA GLY A 349 -10.23 24.08 1.24
C GLY A 349 -11.28 23.38 0.37
N ILE A 350 -11.87 24.18 -0.50
CA ILE A 350 -12.95 23.86 -1.43
C ILE A 350 -12.37 23.82 -2.84
N ASN A 351 -12.49 22.68 -3.50
CA ASN A 351 -12.20 22.53 -4.91
C ASN A 351 -13.39 21.83 -5.57
N VAL A 352 -13.87 22.41 -6.66
CA VAL A 352 -15.06 21.98 -7.37
C VAL A 352 -14.61 21.44 -8.72
N LEU A 353 -14.97 20.20 -9.03
CA LEU A 353 -14.63 19.59 -10.32
C LEU A 353 -15.34 20.32 -11.46
N GLU A 354 -14.74 20.36 -12.64
CA GLU A 354 -15.32 21.01 -13.84
C GLU A 354 -16.76 20.52 -14.10
N SER A 355 -17.00 19.22 -13.96
CA SER A 355 -18.31 18.58 -14.12
C SER A 355 -19.34 18.98 -13.04
N ASP A 356 -18.87 19.36 -11.85
CA ASP A 356 -19.72 19.80 -10.74
C ASP A 356 -20.03 21.31 -10.81
N ILE A 357 -19.34 22.09 -11.67
CA ILE A 357 -19.62 23.52 -11.86
C ILE A 357 -20.87 23.68 -12.74
N ASN A 358 -22.02 23.88 -12.10
CA ASN A 358 -23.34 23.84 -12.73
C ASN A 358 -24.13 25.17 -12.63
N LEU A 359 -23.62 26.18 -11.92
CA LEU A 359 -24.23 27.50 -11.88
C LEU A 359 -23.80 28.36 -13.08
N THR A 360 -24.35 28.09 -14.27
CA THR A 360 -23.78 28.59 -15.54
C THR A 360 -24.49 29.76 -16.22
N GLY A 361 -25.66 30.19 -15.75
CA GLY A 361 -26.54 31.14 -16.46
C GLY A 361 -26.04 32.58 -16.62
N ASN A 362 -24.93 32.98 -16.01
CA ASN A 362 -24.47 34.37 -15.92
C ASN A 362 -23.18 34.64 -16.72
N GLY A 363 -23.05 34.02 -17.90
CA GLY A 363 -21.87 34.15 -18.76
C GLY A 363 -20.70 33.23 -18.34
N CYS A 364 -20.98 32.21 -17.52
CA CYS A 364 -19.99 31.19 -17.16
C CYS A 364 -19.67 30.34 -18.40
N THR A 365 -18.45 30.47 -18.90
CA THR A 365 -17.98 29.76 -20.08
C THR A 365 -17.38 28.39 -19.70
N ALA A 366 -17.23 27.50 -20.68
CA ALA A 366 -16.51 26.24 -20.49
C ALA A 366 -15.06 26.48 -20.00
N GLN A 367 -14.41 27.54 -20.49
CA GLN A 367 -13.07 27.91 -20.04
C GLN A 367 -13.06 28.34 -18.56
N ASP A 368 -14.09 29.06 -18.11
CA ASP A 368 -14.19 29.46 -16.70
C ASP A 368 -14.29 28.24 -15.79
N LYS A 369 -15.06 27.22 -16.19
CA LYS A 369 -15.15 25.97 -15.43
C LYS A 369 -13.80 25.28 -15.32
N LYS A 370 -13.09 25.15 -16.45
CA LYS A 370 -11.74 24.55 -16.51
C LYS A 370 -10.76 25.29 -15.61
N ASP A 371 -10.79 26.61 -15.62
CA ASP A 371 -9.86 27.43 -14.85
C ASP A 371 -10.19 27.43 -13.36
N LEU A 372 -11.47 27.53 -12.99
CA LEU A 372 -11.90 27.47 -11.59
C LEU A 372 -11.68 26.08 -10.98
N ALA A 373 -11.80 25.00 -11.76
CA ALA A 373 -11.54 23.64 -11.30
C ALA A 373 -10.07 23.37 -10.96
N LYS A 374 -9.13 24.19 -11.46
CA LYS A 374 -7.70 24.14 -11.09
C LYS A 374 -7.41 24.81 -9.74
N LEU A 375 -8.37 25.51 -9.16
CA LEU A 375 -8.19 26.30 -7.94
C LEU A 375 -8.76 25.60 -6.71
N ILE A 376 -8.12 25.85 -5.57
CA ILE A 376 -8.60 25.45 -4.24
C ILE A 376 -8.84 26.73 -3.44
N TRP A 377 -10.06 26.93 -2.97
CA TRP A 377 -10.48 28.08 -2.18
C TRP A 377 -10.45 27.75 -0.69
N ALA A 378 -10.18 28.71 0.18
CA ALA A 378 -10.24 28.48 1.63
C ALA A 378 -11.67 28.15 2.07
N ASP A 379 -11.84 27.25 3.06
CA ASP A 379 -13.16 26.87 3.57
C ASP A 379 -13.87 28.05 4.25
N GLY A 380 -13.11 28.99 4.84
CA GLY A 380 -13.62 30.23 5.45
C GLY A 380 -12.91 31.50 4.99
N ASN A 381 -13.44 32.65 5.43
CA ASN A 381 -12.75 33.93 5.30
C ASN A 381 -11.56 34.00 6.26
N LEU A 382 -10.54 34.78 5.91
CA LEU A 382 -9.33 34.94 6.73
C LEU A 382 -9.65 35.63 8.08
N LYS A 383 -8.99 35.17 9.15
CA LYS A 383 -9.18 35.68 10.52
C LYS A 383 -7.87 35.59 11.31
N SER A 384 -7.33 36.76 11.65
CA SER A 384 -6.19 36.97 12.55
C SER A 384 -6.00 38.45 12.80
N THR A 385 -5.61 38.81 14.03
CA THR A 385 -5.18 40.18 14.39
C THR A 385 -3.65 40.32 14.45
N GLY A 386 -2.90 39.21 14.33
CA GLY A 386 -1.45 39.19 14.48
C GLY A 386 -0.67 39.40 13.18
N ASN A 387 0.64 39.13 13.24
CA ASN A 387 1.57 39.18 12.09
C ASN A 387 1.89 37.81 11.47
N SER A 388 1.47 36.73 12.11
CA SER A 388 1.73 35.35 11.71
C SER A 388 0.58 34.43 12.14
N ASN A 389 0.64 33.16 11.76
CA ASN A 389 -0.32 32.12 12.16
C ASN A 389 -1.78 32.43 11.83
N TYR A 390 -2.01 32.95 10.63
CA TYR A 390 -3.37 33.25 10.19
C TYR A 390 -4.17 31.95 10.07
N VAL A 391 -5.45 32.04 10.37
CA VAL A 391 -6.42 30.97 10.18
C VAL A 391 -7.56 31.48 9.31
N TRP A 392 -8.36 30.57 8.75
CA TRP A 392 -9.67 30.94 8.22
C TRP A 392 -10.78 30.48 9.16
N THR A 393 -11.92 31.17 9.12
CA THR A 393 -13.10 30.84 9.92
C THR A 393 -13.96 29.75 9.26
N THR A 394 -15.23 29.63 9.63
CA THR A 394 -16.21 28.78 8.95
C THR A 394 -16.68 29.42 7.63
N SER A 395 -17.34 28.65 6.76
CA SER A 395 -17.76 29.13 5.43
C SER A 395 -18.72 30.32 5.47
N THR A 396 -19.55 30.41 6.51
CA THR A 396 -20.59 31.43 6.67
C THR A 396 -20.16 32.65 7.49
N ASP A 397 -19.04 32.57 8.20
CA ASP A 397 -18.51 33.70 8.98
C ASP A 397 -17.75 34.67 8.05
N ARG A 398 -17.97 35.97 8.29
CA ARG A 398 -17.35 37.08 7.55
C ARG A 398 -15.85 37.15 7.76
N GLY A 399 -15.32 36.55 8.83
CA GLY A 399 -13.91 36.70 9.18
C GLY A 399 -13.60 38.15 9.54
N TYR A 400 -12.34 38.54 9.36
CA TYR A 400 -11.90 39.92 9.60
C TYR A 400 -11.72 40.69 8.30
N TYR A 401 -11.63 42.00 8.45
CA TYR A 401 -11.44 42.95 7.38
C TYR A 401 -9.99 43.39 7.39
N TYR A 402 -9.39 43.42 6.22
CA TYR A 402 -8.00 43.78 6.01
C TYR A 402 -7.95 44.93 5.03
N THR A 403 -6.97 45.81 5.17
CA THR A 403 -6.62 46.73 4.08
C THR A 403 -5.99 45.98 2.93
N TRP A 404 -6.07 46.58 1.74
CA TRP A 404 -5.59 45.93 0.54
C TRP A 404 -4.12 45.52 0.70
N TYR A 405 -3.84 44.24 0.43
CA TYR A 405 -2.52 43.64 0.46
C TYR A 405 -1.72 43.98 1.72
N SER A 406 -2.34 43.77 2.88
CA SER A 406 -1.72 44.01 4.18
C SER A 406 -2.12 42.96 5.23
N THR A 407 -1.23 42.70 6.19
CA THR A 407 -1.63 42.01 7.44
C THR A 407 -2.50 42.94 8.31
N TYR A 408 -3.16 42.39 9.33
CA TYR A 408 -4.04 43.14 10.24
C TYR A 408 -3.35 44.36 10.88
N THR A 409 -2.05 44.25 11.16
CA THR A 409 -1.27 45.31 11.83
C THR A 409 -0.94 46.48 10.90
N GLY A 410 -0.97 46.29 9.57
CA GLY A 410 -0.86 47.37 8.59
C GLY A 410 -2.20 48.07 8.38
N ASN A 411 -2.85 48.45 9.49
CA ASN A 411 -4.24 48.92 9.61
C ASN A 411 -4.63 49.90 8.51
N THR A 412 -4.32 51.19 8.63
CA THR A 412 -4.57 52.21 7.58
C THR A 412 -3.33 52.53 6.74
N SER A 413 -2.16 51.98 7.10
CA SER A 413 -0.85 52.33 6.55
C SER A 413 -0.18 51.24 5.69
N GLN A 414 -0.90 50.19 5.28
CA GLN A 414 -0.51 49.11 4.34
C GLN A 414 0.95 48.62 4.45
N ASN A 415 1.15 47.37 4.88
CA ASN A 415 2.49 46.78 4.92
C ASN A 415 2.87 45.93 3.69
N ASN A 416 2.14 46.07 2.59
CA ASN A 416 2.41 45.42 1.29
C ASN A 416 2.65 43.90 1.39
N THR A 417 1.90 43.22 2.25
CA THR A 417 2.00 41.78 2.48
C THR A 417 0.68 41.11 2.15
N ASP A 418 0.69 40.10 1.29
CA ASP A 418 -0.49 39.25 1.06
C ASP A 418 -0.87 38.54 2.37
N PRO A 419 -2.03 38.84 2.98
CA PRO A 419 -2.38 38.24 4.27
C PRO A 419 -2.64 36.73 4.14
N CYS A 420 -2.99 36.22 2.95
CA CYS A 420 -3.13 34.79 2.71
C CYS A 420 -1.82 34.02 2.76
N SER A 421 -0.68 34.68 2.49
CA SER A 421 0.66 34.07 2.61
C SER A 421 1.04 33.77 4.06
N LYS A 422 0.31 34.34 5.04
CA LYS A 422 0.53 34.15 6.48
C LYS A 422 -0.33 33.05 7.09
N LEU A 423 -1.13 32.34 6.30
CA LEU A 423 -1.88 31.17 6.76
C LEU A 423 -0.92 30.17 7.39
N ASN A 424 -1.33 29.58 8.52
CA ASN A 424 -0.52 28.61 9.25
C ASN A 424 -0.17 27.41 8.35
N VAL A 425 1.12 27.25 8.06
CA VAL A 425 1.62 26.26 7.09
C VAL A 425 1.40 24.83 7.56
N SER A 426 1.53 24.53 8.85
CA SER A 426 1.30 23.18 9.35
C SER A 426 -0.16 22.74 9.24
N THR A 427 -1.10 23.69 9.26
CA THR A 427 -2.53 23.43 9.13
C THR A 427 -3.00 23.45 7.68
N TYR A 428 -2.57 24.45 6.90
CA TYR A 428 -3.14 24.74 5.57
C TYR A 428 -2.18 24.46 4.41
N GLY A 429 -0.89 24.26 4.70
CA GLY A 429 0.18 24.20 3.70
C GLY A 429 0.57 25.57 3.12
N THR A 430 1.49 25.54 2.15
CA THR A 430 2.02 26.73 1.46
C THR A 430 1.23 27.06 0.17
N GLY A 431 1.51 28.24 -0.41
CA GLY A 431 0.99 28.64 -1.74
C GLY A 431 -0.40 29.28 -1.74
N TRP A 432 -0.95 29.58 -0.57
CA TRP A 432 -2.18 30.37 -0.44
C TRP A 432 -1.91 31.84 -0.72
N ARG A 433 -2.81 32.45 -1.47
CA ARG A 433 -2.72 33.85 -1.90
C ARG A 433 -4.10 34.50 -1.96
N THR A 434 -4.13 35.81 -1.97
CA THR A 434 -5.32 36.58 -2.33
C THR A 434 -5.65 36.28 -3.82
N PRO A 435 -6.93 36.08 -4.19
CA PRO A 435 -7.32 35.74 -5.57
C PRO A 435 -7.10 36.88 -6.55
N SER A 436 -6.87 36.55 -7.83
CA SER A 436 -6.71 37.56 -8.88
C SER A 436 -8.06 38.11 -9.35
N ARG A 437 -8.02 39.27 -10.01
CA ARG A 437 -9.16 39.89 -10.67
C ARG A 437 -9.77 38.94 -11.70
N ASN A 438 -8.93 38.23 -12.45
CA ASN A 438 -9.39 37.28 -13.45
C ASN A 438 -10.15 36.12 -12.81
N GLU A 439 -9.60 35.53 -11.73
CA GLU A 439 -10.22 34.43 -10.99
C GLU A 439 -11.58 34.83 -10.39
N LEU A 440 -11.67 36.02 -9.79
CA LEU A 440 -12.93 36.52 -9.24
C LEU A 440 -13.93 36.93 -10.32
N THR A 441 -13.48 37.36 -11.50
CA THR A 441 -14.35 37.63 -12.65
C THR A 441 -14.95 36.34 -13.19
N LYS A 442 -14.17 35.27 -13.29
CA LYS A 442 -14.65 33.92 -13.65
C LYS A 442 -15.64 33.41 -12.61
N LEU A 443 -15.32 33.58 -11.32
CA LEU A 443 -16.20 33.21 -10.22
C LEU A 443 -17.56 33.94 -10.29
N SER A 444 -17.54 35.26 -10.53
CA SER A 444 -18.74 36.11 -10.68
C SER A 444 -19.67 35.66 -11.82
N ARG A 445 -19.10 35.08 -12.89
CA ARG A 445 -19.88 34.53 -14.01
C ARG A 445 -20.48 33.17 -13.67
N CYS A 446 -19.78 32.35 -12.90
CA CYS A 446 -20.20 31.02 -12.47
C CYS A 446 -20.99 31.05 -11.14
N THR A 447 -22.06 31.83 -11.09
CA THR A 447 -23.04 31.85 -10.00
C THR A 447 -24.44 32.04 -10.57
N ASN A 448 -25.49 31.69 -9.82
CA ASN A 448 -26.86 32.05 -10.15
C ASN A 448 -27.25 33.45 -9.63
N LYS A 449 -26.33 34.17 -8.97
CA LYS A 449 -26.54 35.48 -8.34
C LYS A 449 -27.66 35.49 -7.29
N ALA A 450 -28.05 34.32 -6.78
CA ALA A 450 -29.10 34.22 -5.77
C ALA A 450 -28.52 34.44 -4.37
N LYS A 451 -29.06 35.43 -3.66
CA LYS A 451 -28.74 35.65 -2.24
C LYS A 451 -29.40 34.56 -1.39
N VAL A 452 -28.62 33.86 -0.59
CA VAL A 452 -29.10 32.85 0.37
C VAL A 452 -28.29 32.95 1.66
N ASN A 453 -28.96 32.85 2.82
CA ASN A 453 -28.31 32.84 4.14
C ASN A 453 -27.28 33.98 4.35
N ASN A 454 -27.63 35.20 3.95
CA ASN A 454 -26.73 36.37 3.99
C ASN A 454 -25.41 36.20 3.22
N GLY A 455 -25.42 35.38 2.17
CA GLY A 455 -24.29 35.13 1.28
C GLY A 455 -24.76 34.70 -0.11
N MET A 456 -23.84 34.09 -0.86
CA MET A 456 -24.09 33.62 -2.21
C MET A 456 -23.24 32.40 -2.51
N TRP A 457 -23.81 31.45 -3.25
CA TRP A 457 -23.08 30.30 -3.78
C TRP A 457 -22.47 30.61 -5.14
N PHE A 458 -21.26 30.10 -5.33
CA PHE A 458 -20.50 30.14 -6.56
C PHE A 458 -20.12 28.73 -6.96
N MET A 459 -20.04 28.50 -8.27
CA MET A 459 -19.77 27.23 -8.96
C MET A 459 -20.86 26.18 -8.82
N ASN A 460 -21.30 25.87 -7.60
CA ASN A 460 -22.32 24.89 -7.26
C ASN A 460 -23.01 25.26 -5.94
N SER A 461 -24.32 25.04 -5.81
CA SER A 461 -25.09 25.42 -4.61
C SER A 461 -24.92 24.50 -3.39
N SER A 462 -24.27 23.34 -3.56
CA SER A 462 -24.08 22.34 -2.51
C SER A 462 -22.61 21.97 -2.29
N LYS A 463 -21.83 21.94 -3.37
CA LYS A 463 -20.39 21.59 -3.35
C LYS A 463 -19.47 22.80 -3.53
N GLY A 464 -20.05 23.95 -3.85
CA GLY A 464 -19.32 25.12 -4.34
C GLY A 464 -18.73 26.01 -3.25
N LEU A 465 -18.32 27.21 -3.64
CA LEU A 465 -17.82 28.22 -2.71
C LEU A 465 -18.97 29.08 -2.22
N PHE A 466 -19.17 29.16 -0.91
CA PHE A 466 -20.07 30.13 -0.31
C PHE A 466 -19.27 31.36 0.15
N LEU A 467 -19.69 32.55 -0.29
CA LEU A 467 -19.15 33.80 0.22
C LEU A 467 -20.24 34.57 0.98
N PRO A 468 -20.04 34.88 2.27
CA PRO A 468 -20.95 35.76 2.98
C PRO A 468 -20.95 37.18 2.40
N LEU A 469 -22.10 37.85 2.47
CA LEU A 469 -22.23 39.29 2.24
C LEU A 469 -21.58 40.02 3.43
N ALA A 470 -20.25 40.10 3.38
CA ALA A 470 -19.42 40.59 4.46
C ALA A 470 -19.57 42.09 4.69
N GLY A 471 -19.90 42.87 3.67
CA GLY A 471 -19.75 44.34 3.72
C GLY A 471 -18.28 44.73 3.68
N HIS A 472 -18.00 45.99 4.01
CA HIS A 472 -16.64 46.52 4.14
C HIS A 472 -16.59 47.55 5.27
N THR A 473 -15.40 47.89 5.76
CA THR A 473 -15.21 49.04 6.65
C THR A 473 -14.77 50.27 5.87
N PRO A 474 -15.07 51.49 6.33
CA PRO A 474 -14.59 52.73 5.72
C PRO A 474 -13.05 52.86 5.74
N SER A 475 -12.51 53.71 4.86
CA SER A 475 -11.07 53.98 4.77
C SER A 475 -10.44 54.48 6.07
N ALA A 476 -11.20 55.27 6.86
CA ALA A 476 -10.78 55.76 8.16
C ALA A 476 -10.65 54.64 9.21
N SER A 477 -11.29 53.49 8.99
CA SER A 477 -11.30 52.36 9.92
C SER A 477 -10.28 51.28 9.58
N GLY A 478 -9.86 51.15 8.32
CA GLY A 478 -8.85 50.17 7.89
C GLY A 478 -9.19 48.73 8.26
N ALA A 479 -8.19 47.98 8.73
CA ALA A 479 -8.35 46.61 9.21
C ALA A 479 -9.17 46.56 10.51
N SER A 480 -10.07 45.58 10.61
CA SER A 480 -11.02 45.50 11.72
C SER A 480 -11.49 44.06 11.96
N THR A 481 -11.81 43.74 13.23
CA THR A 481 -12.46 42.48 13.59
C THR A 481 -13.96 42.43 13.26
N GLY A 482 -14.53 43.54 12.78
CA GLY A 482 -15.97 43.70 12.55
C GLY A 482 -16.69 44.38 13.72
N GLY A 483 -17.93 44.85 13.48
CA GLY A 483 -18.75 45.59 14.44
C GLY A 483 -19.61 46.67 13.79
N ASN A 484 -20.01 47.70 14.54
CA ASN A 484 -20.89 48.79 14.08
C ASN A 484 -20.32 49.61 12.90
N ALA A 485 -19.03 49.49 12.61
CA ALA A 485 -18.36 50.18 11.51
C ALA A 485 -18.49 49.45 10.15
N VAL A 486 -19.12 48.28 10.08
CA VAL A 486 -19.27 47.53 8.82
C VAL A 486 -20.41 48.12 7.99
N VAL A 487 -20.06 48.68 6.85
CA VAL A 487 -21.00 49.21 5.86
C VAL A 487 -21.50 48.07 4.97
N ASN A 488 -22.79 48.05 4.68
CA ASN A 488 -23.47 47.06 3.82
C ASN A 488 -23.29 45.59 4.24
N GLY A 489 -23.03 45.33 5.52
CA GLY A 489 -23.07 43.97 6.06
C GLY A 489 -24.43 43.31 5.81
N ASN A 490 -24.43 42.03 5.41
CA ASN A 490 -25.61 41.28 4.93
C ASN A 490 -26.23 41.78 3.61
N ARG A 491 -25.75 42.90 3.03
CA ARG A 491 -26.27 43.45 1.77
C ARG A 491 -25.35 43.18 0.60
N ASP A 492 -24.04 43.38 0.80
CA ASP A 492 -23.01 43.17 -0.21
C ASP A 492 -21.85 42.33 0.33
N GLY A 493 -21.21 41.56 -0.54
CA GLY A 493 -19.90 40.97 -0.30
C GLY A 493 -18.83 41.88 -0.88
N ASN A 494 -17.78 42.17 -0.11
CA ASN A 494 -16.62 42.90 -0.57
C ASN A 494 -15.36 42.10 -0.24
N TYR A 495 -14.64 41.69 -1.28
CA TYR A 495 -13.50 40.79 -1.17
C TYR A 495 -12.30 41.32 -1.93
N TRP A 496 -11.12 41.34 -1.32
CA TRP A 496 -9.93 41.84 -2.01
C TRP A 496 -9.44 40.94 -3.13
N CYS A 497 -8.93 41.60 -4.17
CA CYS A 497 -8.13 41.00 -5.24
C CYS A 497 -6.63 41.26 -5.01
N THR A 498 -5.77 40.49 -5.68
CA THR A 498 -4.32 40.76 -5.71
C THR A 498 -3.99 42.08 -6.40
N GLU A 499 -4.77 42.48 -7.41
CA GLU A 499 -4.55 43.71 -8.17
C GLU A 499 -4.87 44.94 -7.33
N LYS A 500 -4.06 45.99 -7.51
CA LYS A 500 -4.09 47.20 -6.69
C LYS A 500 -5.49 47.79 -6.59
N TYR A 501 -6.05 47.74 -5.38
CA TYR A 501 -7.33 48.30 -4.98
C TYR A 501 -8.56 47.70 -5.68
N TYR A 502 -8.39 46.62 -6.46
CA TYR A 502 -9.53 45.90 -7.01
C TYR A 502 -10.18 45.02 -5.95
N ARG A 503 -11.51 45.02 -5.93
CA ARG A 503 -12.32 44.14 -5.09
C ARG A 503 -13.39 43.44 -5.90
N PHE A 504 -13.81 42.27 -5.43
CA PHE A 504 -15.03 41.64 -5.87
C PHE A 504 -16.20 42.12 -5.03
N LEU A 505 -17.11 42.84 -5.69
CA LEU A 505 -18.37 43.33 -5.15
C LEU A 505 -19.51 42.48 -5.70
N PHE A 506 -20.28 41.84 -4.81
CA PHE A 506 -21.49 41.11 -5.19
C PHE A 506 -22.63 41.38 -4.21
N GLY A 507 -23.88 41.45 -4.69
CA GLY A 507 -25.05 41.68 -3.84
C GLY A 507 -25.95 42.78 -4.38
N THR A 508 -26.42 43.66 -3.50
CA THR A 508 -27.41 44.69 -3.87
C THR A 508 -26.79 45.75 -4.79
N ASN A 509 -25.52 46.08 -4.56
CA ASN A 509 -24.83 47.16 -5.26
C ASN A 509 -24.01 46.72 -6.49
N GLY A 510 -24.21 45.49 -6.97
CA GLY A 510 -23.60 45.00 -8.22
C GLY A 510 -23.02 43.59 -8.11
N HIS A 511 -22.55 43.05 -9.23
CA HIS A 511 -21.89 41.74 -9.35
C HIS A 511 -20.66 41.86 -10.24
N THR A 512 -19.62 42.52 -9.74
CA THR A 512 -18.49 42.96 -10.56
C THR A 512 -17.18 42.94 -9.78
N VAL A 513 -16.08 42.84 -10.52
CA VAL A 513 -14.74 43.07 -9.99
C VAL A 513 -14.28 44.45 -10.46
N SER A 514 -14.21 45.39 -9.53
CA SER A 514 -14.00 46.81 -9.81
C SER A 514 -12.97 47.43 -8.89
N ASP A 515 -12.43 48.58 -9.29
CA ASP A 515 -11.58 49.41 -8.45
C ASP A 515 -12.40 49.94 -7.25
N ALA A 516 -11.85 49.79 -6.05
CA ALA A 516 -12.42 50.32 -4.82
C ALA A 516 -12.07 51.79 -4.59
N ALA A 517 -11.25 52.43 -5.44
CA ALA A 517 -10.70 53.78 -5.33
C ALA A 517 -9.72 54.01 -4.16
N SER A 518 -9.75 53.18 -3.11
CA SER A 518 -8.80 53.23 -2.00
C SER A 518 -8.46 51.85 -1.48
N GLY A 519 -7.19 51.58 -1.22
CA GLY A 519 -6.77 50.37 -0.52
C GLY A 519 -6.87 50.45 1.01
N ALA A 520 -7.31 51.59 1.54
CA ALA A 520 -7.52 51.79 2.98
C ALA A 520 -8.87 51.24 3.47
N PHE A 521 -9.78 50.83 2.57
CA PHE A 521 -10.98 50.09 2.99
C PHE A 521 -10.59 48.78 3.66
N GLY A 522 -11.34 48.35 4.68
CA GLY A 522 -11.24 46.97 5.15
C GLY A 522 -12.22 46.09 4.38
N CYS A 523 -11.71 45.16 3.59
CA CYS A 523 -12.53 44.12 2.94
C CYS A 523 -12.17 42.75 3.50
N SER A 524 -13.10 41.79 3.39
CA SER A 524 -12.81 40.40 3.70
C SER A 524 -11.84 39.80 2.68
N VAL A 525 -11.15 38.75 3.08
CA VAL A 525 -10.24 38.01 2.20
C VAL A 525 -10.63 36.54 2.21
N ARG A 526 -10.86 35.98 1.02
CA ARG A 526 -11.05 34.54 0.81
C ARG A 526 -9.84 34.02 0.03
N CYS A 527 -8.95 33.32 0.71
CA CYS A 527 -7.71 32.85 0.10
C CYS A 527 -7.96 31.78 -0.96
N VAL A 528 -7.07 31.72 -1.94
CA VAL A 528 -7.06 30.73 -3.00
C VAL A 528 -5.65 30.16 -3.19
N LYS A 529 -5.56 28.93 -3.68
CA LYS A 529 -4.33 28.23 -4.03
C LYS A 529 -4.50 27.57 -5.41
N GLY A 530 -3.41 27.48 -6.17
CA GLY A 530 -3.36 26.90 -7.51
C GLY A 530 -2.67 27.81 -8.52
N THR A 531 -2.45 27.30 -9.73
CA THR A 531 -1.84 28.06 -10.83
C THR A 531 -2.66 29.32 -11.07
N LYS A 532 -2.02 30.49 -10.93
CA LYS A 532 -2.67 31.79 -11.13
C LYS A 532 -3.24 31.85 -12.55
N GLN A 533 -4.53 32.14 -12.65
CA GLN A 533 -5.27 32.16 -13.91
C GLN A 533 -5.37 33.54 -14.53
#